data_AF-A0A356QE05-F1
#
_entry.id   AF-A0A356QE05-F1
#
_cell.length_a   1.000
_cell.length_b   1.000
_cell.length_c   1.000
_cell.angle_alpha   90.00
_cell.angle_beta   90.00
_cell.angle_gamma   90.00
#
_symmetry.space_group_name_H-M   'P 1'
#
loop_
_entity.id
_entity.type
_entity.pdbx_description
1 polymer ?
#
loop_
_entity_poly.entity_id
_entity_poly.type
_entity_poly.pdbx_seq_one_letter_code
_entity_poly.pdbx_strand_id
1 'polypeptide(L)' 'MRIQKIISQTRRDFTAIYECESCGDTKRSGGYDDDNFHRNVIPSWECEKCGEVSPKNYSPMGTKYPAHATI' A
#
# COMPACT_ATOMS: atom_id res chain seq x y z
N MET A 1 -3.57 1.92 6.70
CA MET A 1 -4.08 1.06 5.60
C MET A 1 -3.02 0.02 5.25
N ARG A 2 -3.40 -1.21 4.86
CA ARG A 2 -2.49 -2.23 4.33
C ARG A 2 -2.90 -2.70 2.94
N ILE A 3 -1.95 -3.07 2.09
CA ILE A 3 -2.28 -3.76 0.83
C ILE A 3 -2.83 -5.15 1.17
N GLN A 4 -4.09 -5.39 0.86
CA GLN A 4 -4.73 -6.71 0.96
C GLN A 4 -4.44 -7.53 -0.30
N LYS A 5 -4.60 -6.92 -1.48
CA LYS A 5 -4.41 -7.59 -2.76
C LYS A 5 -4.09 -6.60 -3.89
N ILE A 6 -3.06 -6.88 -4.68
CA ILE A 6 -2.80 -6.15 -5.93
C ILE A 6 -3.69 -6.74 -7.05
N ILE A 7 -4.49 -5.88 -7.69
CA ILE A 7 -5.44 -6.26 -8.76
C ILE A 7 -4.72 -6.27 -10.11
N SER A 8 -3.96 -5.21 -10.39
CA SER A 8 -3.24 -5.04 -11.65
C SER A 8 -1.99 -4.22 -11.40
N GLN A 9 -0.90 -4.54 -12.08
CA GLN A 9 0.34 -3.79 -12.03
C GLN A 9 0.88 -3.62 -13.43
N THR A 10 1.16 -2.38 -13.81
CA THR A 10 1.77 -2.02 -15.09
C THR A 10 3.00 -1.17 -14.79
N ARG A 11 4.19 -1.72 -15.04
CA ARG A 11 5.46 -1.11 -14.61
C ARG A 11 5.49 -0.90 -13.10
N ARG A 12 5.71 0.34 -12.64
CA ARG A 12 5.75 0.70 -11.22
C ARG A 12 4.36 1.08 -10.69
N ASP A 13 3.44 1.44 -11.56
CA ASP A 13 2.07 1.76 -11.15
C ASP A 13 1.27 0.48 -10.92
N PHE A 14 0.60 0.39 -9.78
CA PHE A 14 -0.29 -0.72 -9.47
C PHE A 14 -1.63 -0.23 -8.93
N THR A 15 -2.66 -1.05 -9.10
CA THR A 15 -3.95 -0.88 -8.45
C THR A 15 -4.08 -2.00 -7.42
N ALA A 16 -4.35 -1.64 -6.18
CA ALA A 16 -4.54 -2.57 -5.09
C ALA A 16 -5.84 -2.31 -4.32
N ILE A 17 -6.32 -3.36 -3.67
CA ILE A 17 -7.28 -3.27 -2.59
C ILE A 17 -6.48 -3.06 -1.31
N TYR A 18 -6.71 -1.92 -0.68
CA TYR A 18 -6.18 -1.58 0.62
C TYR A 18 -7.23 -1.90 1.66
N GLU A 19 -6.85 -2.58 2.73
CA GLU A 19 -7.71 -2.89 3.87
C GLU A 19 -7.25 -2.10 5.09
N CYS A 20 -8.19 -1.54 5.84
CA CYS A 20 -7.92 -0.93 7.13
C CYS A 20 -7.76 -2.01 8.19
N GLU A 21 -6.64 -2.01 8.91
CA GLU A 21 -6.40 -3.00 9.96
C GLU A 21 -7.22 -2.74 11.23
N SER A 22 -7.69 -1.50 11.46
CA SER A 22 -8.52 -1.18 12.62
C SER A 22 -9.99 -1.54 12.44
N CYS A 23 -10.59 -1.19 11.28
CA CYS A 23 -12.02 -1.36 11.04
C CYS A 23 -12.39 -2.42 10.00
N GLY A 24 -11.41 -2.95 9.26
CA GLY A 24 -11.64 -3.94 8.19
C GLY A 24 -12.20 -3.38 6.88
N ASP A 25 -12.35 -2.06 6.76
CA ASP A 25 -12.86 -1.44 5.53
C ASP A 25 -11.86 -1.59 4.37
N THR A 26 -12.36 -1.93 3.18
CA THR A 26 -11.53 -2.11 1.99
C THR A 26 -11.75 -1.00 0.98
N LYS A 27 -10.66 -0.35 0.55
CA LYS A 27 -10.64 0.68 -0.48
C LYS A 27 -9.79 0.24 -1.67
N ARG A 28 -10.35 0.34 -2.87
CA ARG A 28 -9.58 0.14 -4.10
C ARG A 28 -8.91 1.46 -4.49
N SER A 29 -7.59 1.45 -4.64
CA SER A 29 -6.86 2.63 -5.11
C SER A 29 -5.60 2.28 -5.89
N GLY A 30 -5.04 3.29 -6.57
CA GLY A 30 -3.72 3.22 -7.19
C GLY A 30 -2.60 3.33 -6.16
N GLY A 31 -1.42 2.85 -6.53
CA GLY A 31 -0.19 3.00 -5.77
C GLY A 31 1.02 2.89 -6.69
N TYR A 32 2.17 3.26 -6.16
CA TYR A 32 3.43 3.23 -6.88
C TYR A 32 4.38 2.25 -6.17
N ASP A 33 4.95 1.29 -6.90
CA ASP A 33 5.76 0.17 -6.38
C ASP A 33 7.19 0.66 -6.07
N ASP A 34 7.32 1.51 -5.05
CA ASP A 34 8.60 1.85 -4.44
C ASP A 34 8.58 1.84 -2.93
N ASP A 35 9.79 1.75 -2.39
CA ASP A 35 10.06 1.63 -0.97
C ASP A 35 9.47 2.80 -0.16
N ASN A 36 9.54 4.03 -0.69
CA ASN A 36 8.93 5.20 -0.04
C ASN A 36 7.41 5.09 0.03
N PHE A 37 6.76 4.69 -1.07
CA PHE A 37 5.31 4.54 -1.09
C PHE A 37 4.87 3.45 -0.12
N HIS A 38 5.56 2.31 -0.12
CA HIS A 38 5.24 1.18 0.74
C HIS A 38 5.51 1.47 2.22
N ARG A 39 6.59 2.16 2.58
CA ARG A 39 6.97 2.41 3.99
C ARG A 39 6.37 3.66 4.60
N ASN A 40 6.15 4.71 3.80
CA ASN A 40 5.73 6.01 4.31
C ASN A 40 4.30 6.36 3.90
N VAL A 41 3.92 6.15 2.64
CA VAL A 41 2.63 6.63 2.11
C VAL A 41 1.47 5.73 2.54
N ILE A 42 1.58 4.41 2.32
CA ILE A 42 0.53 3.45 2.67
C ILE A 42 0.16 3.47 4.15
N PRO A 43 1.12 3.43 5.11
CA PRO A 43 0.77 3.46 6.52
C PRO A 43 0.26 4.82 7.00
N SER A 44 0.70 5.93 6.38
CA SER A 44 0.21 7.28 6.69
C SER A 44 -1.19 7.56 6.13
N TRP A 45 -1.75 6.66 5.33
CA TRP A 45 -3.07 6.85 4.75
C TRP A 45 -4.16 6.67 5.81
N GLU A 46 -4.88 7.76 6.07
CA GLU A 46 -6.06 7.80 6.95
C GLU A 46 -7.24 7.06 6.31
N CYS A 47 -7.88 6.18 7.08
CA CYS A 47 -9.11 5.52 6.64
C CYS A 47 -10.27 6.52 6.66
N GLU A 48 -10.96 6.71 5.53
CA GLU A 48 -12.11 7.63 5.45
C GLU A 48 -13.32 7.20 6.31
N LYS A 49 -13.37 5.93 6.73
CA LYS A 49 -14.46 5.39 7.56
C LYS A 49 -14.25 5.58 9.05
N CYS A 50 -13.05 5.29 9.57
CA CYS A 50 -12.76 5.36 11.01
C CYS A 50 -11.81 6.51 11.38
N GLY A 51 -11.14 7.13 10.42
CA GLY A 51 -10.12 8.16 10.66
C GLY A 51 -8.80 7.63 11.21
N GLU A 52 -8.67 6.31 11.41
CA GLU A 52 -7.42 5.72 11.91
C GLU A 52 -6.43 5.43 10.78
N VAL A 53 -5.15 5.59 11.10
CA VAL A 53 -4.00 5.18 10.28
C VAL A 53 -3.55 3.78 10.67
N SER A 54 -2.78 3.09 9.80
CA SER A 54 -2.25 1.77 10.21
C SER A 54 -1.30 1.92 11.38
N PRO A 55 -1.27 0.95 12.31
CA PRO A 55 -0.29 0.95 13.40
C PRO A 55 1.14 0.94 12.84
N LYS A 56 2.08 1.54 13.56
CA LYS A 56 3.51 1.68 13.19
C LYS A 56 4.24 0.35 12.89
N ASN A 57 3.61 -0.78 13.18
CA ASN A 57 4.06 -2.13 12.86
C ASN A 57 3.60 -2.60 11.46
N TYR A 58 3.25 -1.69 10.56
CA TYR A 58 3.00 -2.04 9.17
C TYR A 58 4.25 -2.67 8.56
N SER A 59 4.20 -3.98 8.30
CA SER A 59 5.26 -4.70 7.61
C SER A 59 5.02 -4.53 6.11
N PRO A 60 5.80 -3.69 5.41
CA PRO A 60 5.59 -3.47 3.98
C PRO A 60 5.78 -4.79 3.23
N MET A 61 4.87 -5.10 2.32
CA MET A 61 5.17 -6.09 1.27
C MET A 61 6.37 -5.56 0.48
N GLY A 62 7.38 -6.39 0.31
CA GLY A 62 8.56 -6.05 -0.51
C GLY A 62 8.14 -5.66 -1.92
N THR A 63 8.83 -4.68 -2.49
CA THR A 63 8.57 -4.23 -3.87
C THR A 63 8.87 -5.37 -4.85
N LYS A 64 8.10 -5.45 -5.94
CA LYS A 64 8.33 -6.50 -6.96
C LYS A 64 9.62 -6.26 -7.72
N TYR A 65 9.99 -4.99 -7.91
CA TYR A 65 11.24 -4.59 -8.53
C TYR A 65 12.25 -4.16 -7.47
N PRO A 66 13.51 -4.64 -7.51
CA PRO A 66 14.55 -4.11 -6.64
C PRO A 66 14.85 -2.65 -7.01
N ALA A 67 15.23 -1.84 -6.03
CA ALA A 67 15.51 -0.41 -6.19
C ALA A 67 16.59 -0.06 -7.24
N HIS A 68 17.28 -1.07 -7.78
CA HIS A 68 18.37 -0.95 -8.75
C HIS A 68 18.27 -1.93 -9.94
N ALA A 69 17.06 -2.28 -10.37
CA ALA A 69 16.89 -2.97 -11.66
C ALA A 69 17.02 -1.94 -12.80
N THR A 70 18.24 -1.77 -13.32
CA THR A 70 18.46 -1.17 -14.64
C THR A 70 17.87 -2.11 -15.69
N ILE A 71 16.94 -1.59 -16.49
CA ILE A 71 16.34 -2.32 -17.63
C ILE A 71 17.37 -2.44 -18.75
#